data_AF-A0A662HZH6-F1
#
_entry.id   AF-A0A662HZH6-F1
#
_cell.length_a   1.000
_cell.length_b   1.000
_cell.length_c   1.000
_cell.angle_alpha   90.00
_cell.angle_beta   90.00
_cell.angle_gamma   90.00
#
_symmetry.space_group_name_H-M   'P 1'
#
loop_
_entity.id
_entity.type
_entity.pdbx_description
1 polymer ?
#
loop_
_entity_poly.entity_id
_entity_poly.type
_entity_poly.pdbx_seq_one_letter_code
_entity_poly.pdbx_strand_id
1 'polypeptide(L)'
;MISWGRAFVLAIKAIVYSILWYIVGGVLLFIGVGLMGTAYVPFLYNIAEGLGGLAFIVGVITVIVSLIIMGLGSIASLIKVSVDELGRIGYYQTTTMSPPAPQYLPPPQEY
;
A
#
# COMPACT_ATOMS: atom_id res chain seq x y z
N MET A 1 -3.34 24.16 6.14
CA MET A 1 -2.07 23.41 5.91
C MET A 1 -1.98 22.32 6.96
N ILE A 2 -1.60 21.09 6.58
CA ILE A 2 -1.45 19.98 7.54
C ILE A 2 -0.29 20.32 8.50
N SER A 3 -0.49 20.13 9.80
CA SER A 3 0.58 20.33 10.79
C SER A 3 1.63 19.22 10.70
N TRP A 4 2.89 19.55 10.92
CA TRP A 4 4.00 18.59 10.91
C TRP A 4 3.77 17.40 11.84
N GLY A 5 3.17 17.63 13.01
CA GLY A 5 2.78 16.56 13.94
C GLY A 5 1.77 15.57 13.34
N ARG A 6 0.78 16.05 12.58
CA ARG A 6 -0.20 15.19 11.90
C ARG A 6 0.47 14.38 10.77
N ALA A 7 1.34 15.02 9.99
CA ALA A 7 2.09 14.35 8.93
C ALA A 7 2.97 13.21 9.47
N PHE A 8 3.63 13.43 10.62
CA PHE A 8 4.44 12.40 11.28
C PHE A 8 3.60 11.20 11.73
N VAL A 9 2.43 11.43 12.33
CA VAL A 9 1.51 10.35 12.74
C VAL A 9 1.01 9.56 11.52
N LEU A 10 0.70 10.23 10.42
CA LEU A 10 0.31 9.57 9.17
C LEU A 10 1.45 8.73 8.59
N ALA A 11 2.68 9.21 8.64
CA ALA A 11 3.86 8.46 8.21
C ALA A 11 4.04 7.18 9.05
N ILE A 12 3.93 7.28 10.38
CA ILE A 12 3.96 6.10 11.27
C ILE A 12 2.87 5.11 10.89
N LYS A 13 1.64 5.58 10.66
CA LYS A 13 0.51 4.72 10.27
C LYS A 13 0.79 3.99 8.95
N ALA A 14 1.34 4.69 7.96
CA ALA A 14 1.71 4.09 6.68
C ALA A 14 2.83 3.05 6.83
N ILE A 15 3.82 3.30 7.69
CA ILE A 15 4.87 2.33 8.01
C ILE A 15 4.28 1.07 8.65
N VAL A 16 3.39 1.23 9.64
CA VAL A 16 2.73 0.09 10.32
C VAL A 16 1.95 -0.78 9.32
N TYR A 17 1.21 -0.18 8.40
CA TYR A 17 0.52 -0.96 7.35
C TYR A 17 1.50 -1.58 6.35
N SER A 18 2.60 -0.90 6.04
CA SER A 18 3.64 -1.45 5.17
C SER A 18 4.28 -2.70 5.78
N ILE A 19 4.48 -2.73 7.10
CA ILE A 19 5.04 -3.90 7.82
C ILE A 19 4.21 -5.16 7.55
N LEU A 20 2.88 -5.06 7.46
CA LEU A 20 2.03 -6.23 7.14
C LEU A 20 2.38 -6.85 5.79
N TRP A 21 2.63 -6.01 4.78
CA TRP A 21 3.07 -6.46 3.45
C TRP A 21 4.48 -7.05 3.47
N TYR A 22 5.39 -6.49 4.28
CA TYR A 22 6.72 -7.05 4.50
C TYR A 22 6.68 -8.41 5.22
N ILE A 23 5.73 -8.63 6.13
CA ILE A 23 5.56 -9.94 6.78
C ILE A 23 5.07 -10.96 5.75
N VAL A 24 3.99 -10.66 5.03
CA VAL A 24 3.41 -11.57 4.02
C VAL A 24 4.41 -11.86 2.90
N GLY A 25 5.03 -10.81 2.35
CA GLY A 25 6.04 -10.95 1.32
C GLY A 25 7.33 -11.58 1.85
N GLY A 26 7.73 -11.30 3.09
CA GLY A 26 8.91 -11.89 3.71
C GLY A 26 8.80 -13.40 3.90
N VAL A 27 7.62 -13.91 4.28
CA VAL A 27 7.36 -15.35 4.35
C VAL A 27 7.50 -16.00 2.97
N LEU A 28 6.91 -15.40 1.93
CA LEU A 28 7.03 -15.89 0.55
C LEU A 28 8.47 -15.83 0.06
N LEU A 29 9.20 -14.77 0.39
CA LEU A 29 10.61 -14.61 0.05
C LEU A 29 11.44 -15.71 0.69
N PHE A 30 11.21 -16.01 1.97
CA PHE A 30 11.90 -17.10 2.66
C PHE A 30 11.63 -18.46 2.01
N ILE A 31 10.38 -18.74 1.64
CA ILE A 31 10.01 -19.97 0.91
C ILE A 31 10.72 -20.03 -0.45
N GLY A 32 10.69 -18.94 -1.22
CA GLY A 32 11.32 -18.87 -2.54
C GLY A 32 12.83 -19.07 -2.47
N VAL A 33 13.51 -18.40 -1.53
CA VAL A 33 14.95 -18.57 -1.29
C VAL A 33 15.27 -19.99 -0.80
N GLY A 34 14.44 -20.57 0.08
CA GLY A 34 14.60 -21.95 0.54
C GLY A 34 14.49 -22.97 -0.60
N LEU A 35 13.52 -22.80 -1.50
CA LEU A 35 13.37 -23.62 -2.71
C LEU A 35 14.58 -23.48 -3.63
N MET A 36 15.07 -22.26 -3.85
CA MET A 36 16.28 -22.03 -4.64
C MET A 36 17.52 -22.68 -4.00
N GLY A 37 17.68 -22.57 -2.68
CA GLY A 37 18.83 -23.13 -1.95
C GLY A 37 18.86 -24.65 -2.00
N THR A 38 17.72 -25.31 -1.78
CA THR A 38 17.63 -26.78 -1.85
C THR A 38 17.78 -27.31 -3.27
N ALA A 39 17.36 -26.54 -4.27
CA ALA A 39 17.47 -26.90 -5.68
C ALA A 39 18.82 -26.50 -6.32
N TYR A 40 19.66 -25.71 -5.64
CA TYR A 40 20.87 -25.12 -6.23
C TYR A 40 21.89 -26.17 -6.70
N VAL A 41 22.22 -27.13 -5.84
CA VAL A 41 23.20 -28.18 -6.16
C VAL A 41 22.66 -29.08 -7.30
N PRO A 42 21.43 -29.64 -7.22
CA PRO A 42 20.86 -30.39 -8.34
C PRO A 42 20.81 -29.61 -9.66
N PHE A 43 20.50 -28.31 -9.61
CA PHE A 43 20.43 -27.44 -10.78
C PHE A 43 21.77 -27.27 -11.50
N LEU A 44 22.88 -27.13 -10.76
CA LEU A 44 24.21 -26.97 -11.34
C LEU A 44 24.75 -28.24 -12.01
N TYR A 45 24.39 -29.41 -11.48
CA TYR A 45 24.90 -30.69 -11.98
C TYR A 45 24.03 -31.30 -13.09
N ASN A 46 22.71 -31.10 -13.06
CA ASN A 46 21.80 -31.62 -14.08
C ASN A 46 20.63 -30.66 -14.33
N ILE A 47 20.83 -29.69 -15.23
CA ILE A 47 19.77 -28.76 -15.68
C ILE A 47 18.57 -29.51 -16.29
N ALA A 48 18.82 -30.68 -16.89
CA ALA A 48 17.84 -31.43 -17.68
C ALA A 48 17.06 -32.52 -16.90
N GLU A 49 17.49 -32.91 -15.69
CA GLU A 49 16.82 -33.97 -14.94
C GLU A 49 15.72 -33.37 -14.04
N GLY A 50 14.49 -33.57 -14.49
CA GLY A 50 13.28 -32.95 -13.97
C GLY A 50 13.06 -33.18 -12.49
N LEU A 51 13.11 -32.08 -11.74
CA LEU A 51 12.46 -31.73 -10.46
C LEU A 51 13.28 -30.61 -9.80
N GLY A 52 14.62 -30.70 -9.84
CA GLY A 52 15.53 -29.67 -9.33
C GLY A 52 15.47 -28.37 -10.14
N GLY A 53 15.54 -28.44 -11.47
CA GLY A 53 15.43 -27.26 -12.33
C GLY A 53 14.06 -26.55 -12.21
N LEU A 54 12.98 -27.33 -12.12
CA LEU A 54 11.64 -26.77 -11.90
C LEU A 54 11.50 -26.10 -10.53
N ALA A 55 12.00 -26.73 -9.46
CA ALA A 55 11.98 -26.15 -8.12
C ALA A 55 12.77 -24.84 -8.04
N PHE A 56 13.91 -24.76 -8.74
CA PHE A 56 14.69 -23.53 -8.82
C PHE A 56 13.92 -22.41 -9.54
N ILE A 57 13.32 -22.70 -10.70
CA ILE A 57 12.50 -21.72 -11.45
C ILE A 57 11.30 -21.24 -10.62
N VAL A 58 10.59 -22.17 -9.98
CA VAL A 58 9.47 -21.84 -9.09
C VAL A 58 9.94 -20.97 -7.92
N GLY A 59 11.10 -21.28 -7.34
CA GLY A 59 11.72 -20.47 -6.30
C GLY A 59 12.01 -19.03 -6.77
N VAL A 60 12.63 -18.87 -7.94
CA VAL A 60 12.91 -17.55 -8.55
C VAL A 60 11.62 -16.75 -8.77
N ILE A 61 10.60 -17.38 -9.35
CA ILE A 61 9.30 -16.71 -9.57
C ILE A 61 8.69 -16.30 -8.23
N THR A 62 8.74 -17.17 -7.22
CA THR A 62 8.22 -16.88 -5.88
C THR A 62 8.94 -15.69 -5.25
N VAL A 63 10.26 -15.61 -5.37
CA VAL A 63 11.05 -14.45 -4.91
C VAL A 63 10.60 -13.17 -5.64
N ILE A 64 10.49 -13.19 -6.97
CA ILE A 64 10.05 -12.02 -7.74
C ILE A 64 8.67 -11.55 -7.29
N VAL A 65 7.71 -12.47 -7.18
CA VAL A 65 6.34 -12.17 -6.72
C VAL A 65 6.36 -11.60 -5.29
N SER A 66 7.19 -12.15 -4.40
CA SER A 66 7.31 -11.65 -3.03
C SER A 66 7.79 -10.20 -2.97
N LEU A 67 8.78 -9.83 -3.80
CA LEU A 67 9.29 -8.47 -3.91
C LEU A 67 8.23 -7.52 -4.46
N ILE A 68 7.45 -7.96 -5.44
CA ILE A 68 6.33 -7.20 -6.00
C ILE A 68 5.27 -6.95 -4.91
N ILE A 69 4.90 -7.96 -4.13
CA ILE A 69 3.91 -7.81 -3.04
C ILE A 69 4.41 -6.81 -2.00
N MET A 70 5.67 -6.90 -1.58
CA MET A 70 6.24 -5.95 -0.61
C MET A 70 6.27 -4.52 -1.15
N GLY A 71 6.72 -4.33 -2.39
CA GLY A 71 6.82 -3.02 -3.02
C GLY A 71 5.44 -2.40 -3.31
N LEU A 72 4.55 -3.12 -3.97
CA LEU A 72 3.21 -2.62 -4.30
C LEU A 72 2.35 -2.45 -3.05
N GLY A 73 2.45 -3.37 -2.08
CA GLY A 73 1.70 -3.28 -0.83
C GLY A 73 2.10 -2.06 0.02
N SER A 74 3.38 -1.74 0.08
CA SER A 74 3.86 -0.53 0.77
C SER A 74 3.42 0.76 0.04
N ILE A 75 3.48 0.80 -1.28
CA ILE A 75 2.93 1.93 -2.07
C ILE A 75 1.42 2.07 -1.85
N ALA A 76 0.67 0.97 -1.89
CA ALA A 76 -0.77 0.98 -1.64
C ALA A 76 -1.10 1.51 -0.23
N SER A 77 -0.29 1.17 0.77
CA SER A 77 -0.44 1.66 2.14
C SER A 77 -0.24 3.18 2.22
N LEU A 78 0.75 3.73 1.52
CA LEU A 78 0.99 5.17 1.43
C LEU A 78 -0.18 5.90 0.75
N ILE A 79 -0.66 5.37 -0.38
CA ILE A 79 -1.80 5.93 -1.10
C ILE A 79 -3.03 5.92 -0.22
N LYS A 80 -3.32 4.80 0.44
CA LYS A 80 -4.51 4.64 1.29
C LYS A 80 -4.52 5.64 2.43
N VAL A 81 -3.41 5.80 3.14
CA VAL A 81 -3.28 6.77 4.23
C VAL A 81 -3.44 8.21 3.73
N SER A 82 -2.89 8.52 2.55
CA SER A 82 -2.99 9.85 1.96
C SER A 82 -4.42 10.18 1.51
N VAL A 83 -5.10 9.23 0.87
CA VAL A 83 -6.48 9.38 0.40
C VAL A 83 -7.46 9.50 1.58
N ASP A 84 -7.28 8.69 2.62
CA ASP A 84 -8.13 8.77 3.82
C ASP A 84 -7.99 10.13 4.53
N GLU A 85 -6.79 10.72 4.54
CA GLU A 85 -6.55 12.06 5.08
C GLU A 85 -7.22 13.14 4.22
N LEU A 86 -7.08 13.07 2.90
CA LEU A 86 -7.70 14.00 1.95
C LEU A 86 -9.23 13.97 2.07
N GLY A 87 -9.83 12.78 2.11
CA GLY A 87 -11.27 12.60 2.30
C GLY A 87 -11.76 13.21 3.61
N ARG A 88 -10.98 13.05 4.70
CA ARG A 88 -11.31 13.67 5.99
C ARG A 88 -11.31 15.19 5.91
N ILE A 89 -10.31 15.79 5.27
CA ILE A 89 -10.23 17.25 5.11
C ILE A 89 -11.43 17.75 4.28
N GLY A 90 -11.75 17.06 3.18
CA GLY A 90 -12.91 17.40 2.35
C GLY A 90 -14.23 17.36 3.13
N TYR A 91 -14.44 16.32 3.94
CA TYR A 91 -15.64 16.18 4.77
C TYR A 91 -15.80 17.34 5.77
N TYR A 92 -14.72 17.74 6.45
CA TYR A 92 -14.79 18.85 7.39
C TYR A 92 -15.00 20.20 6.70
N GLN A 93 -14.48 20.39 5.48
CA GLN A 93 -14.72 21.61 4.71
C GLN A 93 -16.16 21.72 4.23
N THR A 94 -16.79 20.63 3.78
CA THR A 94 -18.18 20.66 3.30
C THR A 94 -19.19 20.78 4.43
N THR A 95 -18.91 20.21 5.60
CA THR A 95 -19.82 20.28 6.77
C THR A 95 -19.71 21.58 7.57
N THR A 96 -18.63 22.34 7.42
CA THR A 96 -18.47 23.66 8.08
C THR A 96 -18.86 24.85 7.20
N MET A 97 -19.23 24.63 5.94
CA MET A 97 -19.90 25.66 5.13
C MET A 97 -21.31 25.86 5.68
N SER A 98 -21.48 26.87 6.53
CA SER A 98 -22.80 27.35 6.96
C SER A 98 -23.68 27.64 5.74
N PRO A 99 -24.99 27.33 5.76
CA PRO A 99 -25.90 27.63 4.67
C PRO A 99 -25.76 29.10 4.22
N PRO A 100 -25.86 29.41 2.92
CA PRO A 100 -25.84 30.80 2.47
C PRO A 100 -26.90 31.58 3.25
N ALA A 101 -26.49 32.72 3.81
CA ALA A 101 -27.37 33.55 4.62
C ALA A 101 -28.67 33.82 3.85
N PRO A 102 -29.85 33.76 4.50
CA PRO A 102 -31.11 34.08 3.85
C PRO A 102 -30.98 35.45 3.16
N GLN A 103 -31.15 35.48 1.84
CA GLN A 103 -31.23 36.73 1.11
C GLN A 103 -32.51 37.42 1.56
N TYR A 104 -32.37 38.45 2.41
CA TYR A 104 -33.47 39.34 2.72
C TYR A 104 -33.85 40.06 1.42
N LEU A 105 -34.96 39.64 0.81
CA LEU A 105 -35.58 40.40 -0.26
C LEU A 105 -36.01 41.75 0.35
N PRO A 106 -35.64 42.89 -0.26
CA PRO A 106 -36.13 44.18 0.19
C PRO A 106 -37.67 44.18 0.15
N PRO A 107 -38.35 44.77 1.14
CA PRO A 107 -39.81 44.81 1.16
C PRO A 107 -40.35 45.47 -0.11
N PRO A 108 -41.49 44.99 -0.66
CA PRO A 108 -42.10 45.58 -1.84
C PRO A 108 -42.32 47.08 -1.63
N GLN A 109 -41.82 47.90 -2.55
CA GLN A 109 -42.17 49.33 -2.53
C GLN A 109 -43.62 49.44 -3.02
N GLU A 110 -44.53 49.75 -2.11
CA GLU A 110 -45.89 50.15 -2.44
C GLU A 110 -45.81 51.49 -3.18
N TYR A 111 -46.26 51.51 -4.44
CA TYR A 111 -46.45 52.71 -5.25
C TYR A 111 -47.92 53.12 -5.22
#